data_AF-A0A522V350-F1
#
_entry.id   AF-A0A522V350-F1
#
_cell.length_a   1.000
_cell.length_b   1.000
_cell.length_c   1.000
_cell.angle_alpha   90.00
_cell.angle_beta   90.00
_cell.angle_gamma   90.00
#
_symmetry.space_group_name_H-M   'P 1'
#
loop_
_entity.id
_entity.type
_entity.pdbx_description
1 polymer ?
#
loop_
_entity_poly.entity_id
_entity_poly.type
_entity_poly.pdbx_seq_one_letter_code
_entity_poly.pdbx_strand_id
1 'polypeptide(L)'
;MSDSRDKEHARQRAAVVFAVRSGQITAEEGARRLGVSRKTYYEWEGRALQAMTEAMENKFPGRPGIPQDEEKQQLQKQIIELHSKLFVAEKTVEVRDMLHAYELQNAKVKKSASVEKKQKQRKKP
;
A
#
# COMPACT_ATOMS: atom_id res chain seq x y z
N MET A 1 11.89 33.79 15.21
CA MET A 1 11.12 34.64 16.15
C MET A 1 9.60 34.54 15.96
N SER A 2 9.02 34.35 14.75
CA SER A 2 7.55 34.29 14.60
C SER A 2 6.92 33.02 15.18
N ASP A 3 7.58 31.86 15.03
CA ASP A 3 7.08 30.55 15.45
C ASP A 3 6.76 30.45 16.96
N SER A 4 7.40 31.26 17.80
CA SER A 4 7.09 31.31 19.24
C SER A 4 5.79 32.05 19.55
N ARG A 5 5.45 33.10 18.78
CA ARG A 5 4.22 33.88 18.99
C ARG A 5 3.01 33.10 18.49
N ASP A 6 3.15 32.41 17.37
CA ASP A 6 2.09 31.57 16.80
C ASP A 6 1.75 30.41 17.75
N LYS A 7 2.77 29.78 18.36
CA LYS A 7 2.59 28.78 19.42
C LYS A 7 1.86 29.33 20.63
N GLU A 8 2.18 30.55 21.05
CA GLU A 8 1.52 31.19 22.19
C GLU A 8 0.05 31.49 21.90
N HIS A 9 -0.27 32.02 20.71
CA HIS A 9 -1.66 32.20 20.28
C HIS A 9 -2.41 30.87 20.19
N ALA A 10 -1.77 29.80 19.74
CA ALA A 10 -2.37 28.47 19.71
C ALA A 10 -2.71 27.96 21.14
N ARG A 11 -1.80 28.15 22.10
CA ARG A 11 -2.06 27.82 23.52
C ARG A 11 -3.20 28.63 24.10
N GLN A 12 -3.23 29.93 23.83
CA GLN A 12 -4.31 30.82 24.28
C GLN A 12 -5.67 30.36 23.75
N ARG A 13 -5.75 30.00 22.46
CA ARG A 13 -6.98 29.44 21.85
C ARG A 13 -7.41 28.14 22.52
N ALA A 14 -6.47 27.23 22.74
CA ALA A 14 -6.76 25.96 23.42
C ALA A 14 -7.29 26.18 24.84
N ALA A 15 -6.67 27.08 25.62
CA ALA A 15 -7.13 27.42 26.97
C ALA A 15 -8.56 27.95 26.99
N VAL A 16 -8.92 28.83 26.04
CA VAL A 16 -10.30 29.34 25.91
C VAL A 16 -11.28 28.23 25.55
N VAL A 17 -10.94 27.35 24.61
CA VAL A 17 -11.77 26.19 24.25
C VAL A 17 -12.04 25.31 25.46
N PHE A 18 -11.03 25.01 26.28
CA PHE A 18 -11.22 24.23 27.51
C PHE A 18 -12.13 24.92 28.52
N ALA A 19 -11.95 26.23 28.75
CA ALA A 19 -12.79 26.99 29.68
C ALA A 19 -14.27 27.03 29.25
N VAL A 20 -14.54 27.11 27.94
CA VAL A 20 -15.91 27.03 27.41
C VAL A 20 -16.48 25.62 27.58
N ARG A 21 -15.71 24.58 27.24
CA ARG A 21 -16.14 23.17 27.34
C ARG A 21 -16.37 22.72 28.78
N SER A 22 -15.62 23.24 29.74
CA SER A 22 -15.83 23.00 31.16
C SER A 22 -16.95 23.86 31.77
N GLY A 23 -17.57 24.74 31.00
CA GLY A 23 -18.65 25.63 31.45
C GLY A 23 -18.19 26.80 32.33
N GLN A 24 -16.88 27.09 32.40
CA GLN A 24 -16.36 28.23 33.16
C GLN A 24 -16.71 29.57 32.51
N ILE A 25 -16.79 29.59 31.18
CA ILE A 25 -17.21 30.75 30.39
C ILE A 25 -18.16 30.30 29.27
N THR A 26 -18.91 31.23 28.68
CA THR A 26 -19.76 30.94 27.51
C THR A 26 -18.95 31.00 26.22
N ALA A 27 -19.45 30.35 25.15
CA ALA A 27 -18.85 30.43 23.82
C ALA A 27 -18.79 31.88 23.28
N GLU A 28 -19.76 32.72 23.65
CA GLU A 28 -19.78 34.12 23.27
C GLU A 28 -18.65 34.92 23.94
N GLU A 29 -18.43 34.69 25.24
CA GLU A 29 -17.32 35.27 25.98
C GLU A 29 -15.97 34.76 25.47
N GLY A 30 -15.88 33.47 25.15
CA GLY A 30 -14.70 32.87 24.52
C GLY A 30 -14.35 33.52 23.17
N ALA A 31 -15.35 33.71 22.31
CA ALA A 31 -15.17 34.40 21.02
C ALA A 31 -14.69 35.86 21.21
N ARG A 32 -15.28 36.58 22.18
CA ARG A 32 -14.87 37.95 22.53
C ARG A 32 -13.42 38.02 22.99
N ARG A 33 -12.98 37.12 23.88
CA ARG A 33 -11.58 37.06 24.36
C ARG A 33 -10.57 36.78 23.26
N LEU A 34 -10.97 36.00 22.24
CA LEU A 34 -10.14 35.68 21.10
C LEU A 34 -10.23 36.72 19.96
N GLY A 35 -11.11 37.73 20.09
CA GLY A 35 -11.30 38.75 19.07
C GLY A 35 -11.90 38.23 17.77
N VAL A 36 -12.72 37.17 17.84
CA VAL A 36 -13.34 36.52 16.67
C VAL A 36 -14.85 36.48 16.77
N SER A 37 -15.52 36.23 15.64
CA SER A 37 -16.97 35.98 15.64
C SER A 37 -17.31 34.67 16.36
N ARG A 38 -18.52 34.57 16.92
CA ARG A 38 -19.02 33.34 17.54
C ARG A 38 -19.02 32.15 16.57
N LYS A 39 -19.31 32.39 15.27
CA LYS A 39 -19.22 31.36 14.22
C LYS A 39 -17.80 30.83 14.08
N THR A 40 -16.82 31.72 13.99
CA THR A 40 -15.39 31.35 13.88
C THR A 40 -14.92 30.59 15.12
N TYR A 41 -15.38 30.99 16.31
CA TYR A 41 -15.11 30.26 17.54
C TYR A 41 -15.59 28.80 17.46
N TYR A 42 -16.84 28.57 17.03
CA TYR A 42 -17.37 27.20 16.88
C TYR A 42 -16.59 26.37 15.86
N GLU A 43 -16.15 26.97 14.75
CA GLU A 43 -15.28 26.28 13.79
C GLU A 43 -13.94 25.87 14.41
N TRP A 44 -13.33 26.74 15.22
CA TRP A 44 -12.07 26.45 15.91
C TRP A 44 -12.24 25.38 17.00
N GLU A 45 -13.31 25.47 17.79
CA GLU A 45 -13.67 24.48 18.80
C GLU A 45 -13.90 23.11 18.15
N GLY A 46 -14.66 23.04 17.05
CA GLY A 46 -14.90 21.81 16.31
C GLY A 46 -13.60 21.16 15.82
N ARG A 47 -12.71 21.94 15.18
CA ARG A 47 -11.39 21.45 14.72
C ARG A 47 -10.53 20.95 15.87
N ALA A 48 -10.52 21.67 16.99
CA ALA A 48 -9.73 21.29 18.16
C ALA A 48 -10.23 19.97 18.77
N LEU A 49 -11.55 19.79 18.89
CA LEU A 49 -12.14 18.55 19.42
C LEU A 49 -11.93 17.37 18.48
N GLN A 50 -12.04 17.58 17.16
CA GLN A 50 -11.74 16.55 16.17
C GLN A 50 -10.29 16.09 16.29
N ALA A 51 -9.32 17.01 16.25
CA ALA A 51 -7.90 16.69 16.35
C ALA A 51 -7.55 15.99 17.68
N MET A 52 -8.19 16.40 18.78
CA MET A 52 -8.03 15.75 20.08
C MET A 52 -8.55 14.31 20.06
N THR A 53 -9.72 14.09 19.46
CA THR A 53 -10.30 12.75 19.33
C THR A 53 -9.40 11.84 18.48
N GLU A 54 -8.95 12.32 17.32
CA GLU A 54 -8.01 11.61 16.43
C GLU A 54 -6.65 11.31 17.10
N ALA A 55 -6.20 12.19 18.01
CA ALA A 55 -4.97 11.99 18.77
C ALA A 55 -5.13 10.93 19.86
N MET A 56 -6.34 10.76 20.40
CA MET A 56 -6.67 9.79 21.45
C MET A 56 -7.12 8.41 20.92
N GLU A 57 -7.26 8.26 19.61
CA GLU A 57 -7.53 6.95 19.00
C GLU A 57 -6.42 5.94 19.32
N ASN A 58 -6.82 4.68 19.50
CA ASN A 58 -5.89 3.57 19.65
C ASN A 58 -5.08 3.37 18.36
N LYS A 59 -3.90 3.97 18.31
CA LYS A 59 -2.94 3.78 17.22
C LYS A 59 -2.05 2.59 17.56
N PHE A 60 -1.71 1.80 16.55
CA PHE A 60 -0.73 0.73 16.71
C PHE A 60 0.54 1.32 17.37
N PRO A 61 1.07 0.69 18.43
CA PRO A 61 2.25 1.19 19.11
C PRO A 61 3.42 1.26 18.13
N GLY A 62 4.02 2.44 18.03
CA GLY A 62 5.08 2.74 17.06
C GLY A 62 4.83 4.08 16.36
N ARG A 63 5.90 4.72 15.91
CA ARG A 63 5.79 5.88 15.03
C ARG A 63 5.01 5.41 13.80
N PRO A 64 3.86 6.01 13.43
CA PRO A 64 3.29 5.75 12.12
C PRO A 64 4.41 5.96 11.11
N GLY A 65 4.66 4.95 10.27
CA GLY A 65 5.65 5.08 9.21
C GLY A 65 5.43 6.41 8.52
N ILE A 66 6.54 7.11 8.24
CA ILE A 66 6.64 8.34 7.44
C ILE A 66 5.51 8.36 6.39
N PRO A 67 4.81 9.49 6.17
CA PRO A 67 3.65 9.57 5.27
C PRO A 67 3.98 8.86 3.97
N GLN A 68 3.41 7.65 3.84
CA GLN A 68 3.44 6.77 2.68
C GLN A 68 4.70 6.93 1.79
N ASP A 69 5.81 6.27 2.14
CA ASP A 69 7.00 6.19 1.27
C ASP A 69 6.56 5.83 -0.16
N GLU A 70 6.54 6.82 -1.07
CA GLU A 70 6.23 6.60 -2.48
C GLU A 70 7.18 5.54 -3.05
N GLU A 71 8.43 5.53 -2.57
CA GLU A 71 9.43 4.50 -2.84
C GLU A 71 8.93 3.09 -2.47
N LYS A 72 8.28 2.93 -1.32
CA LYS A 72 7.76 1.63 -0.88
C LYS A 72 6.65 1.13 -1.80
N GLN A 73 5.78 2.02 -2.28
CA GLN A 73 4.75 1.65 -3.26
C GLN A 73 5.36 1.31 -4.62
N GLN A 74 6.35 2.09 -5.06
CA GLN A 74 7.07 1.82 -6.31
C GLN A 74 7.77 0.46 -6.24
N LEU A 75 8.45 0.18 -5.14
CA LEU A 75 9.09 -1.11 -4.89
C LEU A 75 8.09 -2.27 -4.88
N GLN A 76 6.92 -2.10 -4.26
CA GLN A 76 5.86 -3.12 -4.29
C GLN A 76 5.35 -3.39 -5.71
N LYS A 77 5.16 -2.34 -6.51
CA LYS A 77 4.79 -2.49 -7.93
C LYS A 77 5.86 -3.24 -8.72
N GLN A 78 7.14 -2.91 -8.50
CA GLN A 78 8.26 -3.60 -9.14
C GLN A 78 8.32 -5.08 -8.75
N ILE A 79 8.09 -5.42 -7.48
CA ILE A 79 8.06 -6.82 -7.02
C ILE A 79 6.96 -7.61 -7.75
N ILE A 80 5.75 -7.05 -7.85
CA ILE A 80 4.63 -7.70 -8.54
C ILE A 80 4.97 -7.91 -10.03
N GLU A 81 5.52 -6.88 -10.68
CA GLU A 81 5.93 -6.96 -12.08
C GLU A 81 7.02 -8.02 -12.31
N LEU A 82 8.04 -8.04 -11.45
CA LEU A 82 9.14 -9.00 -11.53
C LEU A 82 8.66 -10.43 -11.28
N HIS A 83 7.78 -10.66 -10.30
CA HIS A 83 7.18 -11.97 -10.07
C HIS A 83 6.37 -12.45 -11.27
N SER A 84 5.61 -11.55 -11.92
CA SER A 84 4.88 -11.89 -13.15
C SER A 84 5.81 -12.29 -14.29
N LYS A 85 6.89 -11.51 -14.51
CA LYS A 85 7.91 -11.83 -15.53
C LYS A 85 8.59 -13.16 -15.26
N LEU A 86 8.94 -13.41 -14.00
CA LEU A 86 9.57 -14.65 -13.55
C LEU A 86 8.65 -15.85 -13.81
N PHE A 87 7.38 -15.75 -13.42
CA PHE A 87 6.39 -16.79 -13.67
C PHE A 87 6.26 -17.12 -15.17
N VAL A 88 6.17 -16.11 -16.03
CA VAL A 88 6.08 -16.32 -17.49
C VAL A 88 7.36 -16.97 -18.03
N ALA A 89 8.53 -16.54 -17.57
CA ALA A 89 9.81 -17.10 -17.98
C ALA A 89 9.93 -18.58 -17.57
N GLU A 90 9.60 -18.91 -16.32
CA GLU A 90 9.59 -20.29 -15.81
C GLU A 90 8.65 -21.18 -16.64
N LYS A 91 7.42 -20.73 -16.88
CA LYS A 91 6.45 -21.49 -17.68
C LYS A 91 6.86 -21.66 -19.13
N THR A 92 7.54 -20.68 -19.71
CA THR A 92 8.08 -20.77 -21.07
C THR A 92 9.16 -21.85 -21.17
N VAL A 93 10.03 -21.93 -20.18
CA VAL A 93 11.07 -22.98 -20.11
C VAL A 93 10.42 -24.35 -19.94
N GLU A 94 9.45 -24.49 -19.04
CA GLU A 94 8.72 -25.75 -18.82
C GLU A 94 8.07 -26.28 -20.10
N VAL A 95 7.38 -25.42 -20.87
CA VAL A 95 6.77 -25.80 -22.15
C VAL A 95 7.82 -26.20 -23.19
N ARG A 96 8.93 -25.46 -23.27
CA ARG A 96 10.04 -25.78 -24.19
C ARG A 96 10.61 -27.16 -23.91
N ASP A 97 10.84 -27.48 -22.64
CA ASP A 97 11.41 -28.76 -22.22
C ASP A 97 10.45 -29.92 -22.53
N MET A 98 9.14 -29.73 -22.28
CA MET A 98 8.12 -30.72 -22.65
C MET A 98 8.05 -30.97 -24.16
N LEU A 99 8.09 -29.91 -24.98
CA LEU A 99 8.10 -30.04 -26.44
C LEU A 99 9.33 -30.80 -26.94
N HIS A 100 10.51 -30.46 -26.41
CA HIS A 100 11.75 -31.15 -26.77
C HIS A 100 11.70 -32.63 -26.39
N ALA A 101 11.18 -32.96 -25.20
CA ALA A 101 10.98 -34.35 -24.78
C ALA A 101 10.02 -35.11 -25.71
N TYR A 102 8.91 -34.47 -26.13
CA TYR A 102 7.94 -35.05 -27.05
C TYR A 102 8.54 -35.30 -28.45
N GLU A 103 9.31 -34.35 -28.99
CA GLU A 103 10.01 -34.51 -30.26
C GLU A 103 11.01 -35.68 -30.24
N LEU A 104 11.77 -35.81 -29.15
CA LEU A 104 12.69 -36.93 -28.95
C LEU A 104 11.97 -38.28 -28.89
N GLN A 105 10.83 -38.36 -28.21
CA GLN A 105 10.00 -39.58 -28.18
C GLN A 105 9.48 -39.93 -29.58
N ASN A 106 8.94 -38.96 -30.31
CA ASN A 106 8.45 -39.16 -31.67
C ASN A 106 9.56 -39.59 -32.64
N ALA A 107 10.76 -39.01 -32.52
CA ALA A 107 11.91 -39.40 -33.32
C ALA A 107 12.34 -40.85 -33.04
N LYS A 108 12.28 -41.30 -31.78
CA LYS A 108 12.54 -42.69 -31.40
C LYS A 108 11.49 -43.66 -31.96
N VAL A 109 10.20 -43.32 -31.87
CA VAL A 109 9.09 -44.13 -32.41
C VAL A 109 9.17 -44.26 -33.94
N LYS A 110 9.50 -43.17 -34.65
CA LYS A 110 9.72 -43.22 -36.11
C LYS A 110 10.91 -44.09 -36.48
N LYS A 111 12.01 -44.03 -35.71
CA LYS A 111 13.21 -44.88 -35.94
C LYS A 111 12.91 -46.36 -35.68
N SER A 112 12.21 -46.73 -34.60
CA SER A 112 11.88 -48.13 -34.31
C SER A 112 10.95 -48.74 -35.37
N ALA A 113 9.91 -47.99 -35.80
CA ALA A 113 9.01 -48.43 -36.88
C ALA A 113 9.73 -48.64 -38.23
N SER A 114 10.75 -47.84 -38.51
CA SER A 114 11.57 -47.95 -39.73
C SER A 114 12.48 -49.20 -39.70
N VAL A 115 13.07 -49.49 -38.53
CA VAL A 115 13.91 -50.69 -38.30
C VAL A 115 13.08 -51.96 -38.40
N GLU A 116 11.87 -51.96 -37.85
CA GLU A 116 10.96 -53.11 -37.87
C GLU A 116 10.48 -53.43 -39.29
N LYS A 117 10.16 -52.41 -40.11
CA LYS A 117 9.84 -52.59 -41.54
C LYS A 117 11.01 -53.19 -42.33
N LYS A 118 12.24 -52.73 -42.08
CA LYS A 118 13.46 -53.23 -42.75
C LYS A 118 13.79 -54.68 -42.36
N GLN A 119 13.51 -55.07 -41.12
CA GLN A 119 13.65 -56.47 -40.66
C GLN A 119 12.57 -57.39 -41.24
N LYS A 120 11.31 -56.94 -41.36
CA LYS A 120 10.22 -57.72 -41.98
C LYS A 120 10.44 -57.95 -43.48
N GLN A 121 11.06 -57.00 -44.20
CA GLN A 121 11.42 -57.17 -45.61
C GLN A 121 12.57 -58.16 -45.83
N ARG A 122 13.52 -58.26 -44.89
CA ARG A 122 14.66 -59.19 -44.96
C ARG A 122 14.31 -60.65 -44.59
N LYS A 123 13.13 -60.91 -44.03
CA LYS A 123 12.67 -62.24 -43.60
C LYS A 123 11.62 -62.86 -44.54
N LYS A 124 11.32 -62.23 -45.68
CA LYS A 124 10.50 -62.87 -46.73
C LYS A 124 11.44 -63.73 -47.61
N PRO A 125 11.16 -65.04 -47.74
CA PRO A 125 11.94 -65.95 -48.57
C PRO A 125 11.87 -65.58 -50.06
#